data_AF-A0A5B2VXD8-F1
#
_entry.id   AF-A0A5B2VXD8-F1
#
_cell.length_a   1.000
_cell.length_b   1.000
_cell.length_c   1.000
_cell.angle_alpha   90.00
_cell.angle_beta   90.00
_cell.angle_gamma   90.00
#
_symmetry.space_group_name_H-M   'P 1'
#
loop_
_entity.id
_entity.type
_entity.pdbx_description
1 polymer ?
#
loop_
_entity_poly.entity_id
_entity_poly.type
_entity_poly.pdbx_seq_one_letter_code
_entity_poly.pdbx_strand_id
1 'polypeptide(L)'
;MNIVQKRLRRLSRLTKALLAAGLLLIIYGYLCRSLRLYFFWESRAIGWDFFCMGIIMLLTDLIRVKSVLQKHTLPEKIGIGIISFILLAQAIFLVLLPFTDAYITARDYLPESPELCEEVGDISSFSLMPAGGIQQTADSSGQYGNAAISLIVKGEKKFADITIFVAKYPDSTAWKVEGID
;
A
#
# COMPACT_ATOMS: atom_id res chain seq x y z
N MET A 1 12.32 -21.74 31.14
CA MET A 1 11.96 -21.48 29.72
C MET A 1 10.71 -20.59 29.70
N ASN A 2 10.80 -19.41 29.09
CA ASN A 2 9.75 -18.38 29.18
C ASN A 2 8.45 -18.85 28.50
N ILE A 3 7.27 -18.50 29.04
CA ILE A 3 5.95 -18.90 28.50
C ILE A 3 5.83 -18.56 27.01
N VAL A 4 6.45 -17.44 26.61
CA VAL A 4 6.54 -16.96 25.23
C VAL A 4 7.29 -17.95 24.33
N GLN A 5 8.45 -18.48 24.75
CA GLN A 5 9.21 -19.47 23.99
C GLN A 5 8.44 -20.78 23.77
N LYS A 6 7.68 -21.21 24.80
CA LYS A 6 6.85 -22.44 24.69
C LYS A 6 5.70 -22.25 23.69
N ARG A 7 5.14 -21.05 23.60
CA ARG A 7 4.11 -20.69 22.60
C ARG A 7 4.70 -20.60 21.19
N LEU A 8 5.85 -19.93 21.01
CA LEU A 8 6.55 -19.81 19.72
C LEU A 8 6.94 -21.18 19.14
N ARG A 9 7.31 -22.15 19.97
CA ARG A 9 7.61 -23.52 19.49
C ARG A 9 6.39 -24.23 18.87
N ARG A 10 5.17 -23.88 19.28
CA ARG A 10 3.93 -24.49 18.77
C ARG A 10 3.41 -23.91 17.45
N LEU A 11 3.97 -22.78 16.99
CA LEU A 11 3.56 -22.18 15.71
C LEU A 11 4.01 -23.04 14.53
N SER A 12 3.18 -23.05 13.48
CA SER A 12 3.53 -23.74 12.24
C SER A 12 4.85 -23.20 11.67
N ARG A 13 5.62 -24.06 11.00
CA ARG A 13 6.87 -23.63 10.33
C ARG A 13 6.59 -22.56 9.28
N LEU A 14 5.45 -22.67 8.60
CA LEU A 14 5.02 -21.73 7.56
C LEU A 14 4.70 -20.34 8.14
N THR A 15 4.01 -20.28 9.29
CA THR A 15 3.71 -19.03 9.99
C THR A 15 5.00 -18.28 10.34
N LYS A 16 6.02 -18.98 10.84
CA LYS A 16 7.32 -18.40 11.16
C LYS A 16 8.04 -17.91 9.90
N ALA A 17 8.03 -18.70 8.84
CA ALA A 17 8.65 -18.36 7.58
C ALA A 17 8.02 -17.09 6.98
N LEU A 18 6.69 -16.99 6.94
CA LEU A 18 5.99 -15.80 6.45
C LEU A 18 6.28 -14.55 7.28
N LEU A 19 6.21 -14.65 8.61
CA LEU A 19 6.53 -13.51 9.48
C LEU A 19 7.98 -13.04 9.31
N ALA A 20 8.93 -13.98 9.23
CA ALA A 20 10.33 -13.66 9.03
C ALA A 20 10.57 -13.06 7.63
N ALA A 21 10.01 -13.66 6.57
CA ALA A 21 10.13 -13.16 5.21
C ALA A 21 9.52 -11.75 5.06
N GLY A 22 8.29 -11.55 5.56
CA GLY A 22 7.64 -10.24 5.56
C GLY A 22 8.45 -9.18 6.30
N LEU A 23 8.97 -9.51 7.50
CA LEU A 23 9.81 -8.59 8.27
C LEU A 23 11.13 -8.27 7.55
N LEU A 24 11.80 -9.27 6.97
CA LEU A 24 13.02 -9.07 6.21
C LEU A 24 12.78 -8.20 4.97
N LEU A 25 11.67 -8.40 4.26
CA LEU A 25 11.29 -7.59 3.09
C LEU A 25 10.99 -6.14 3.46
N ILE A 26 10.32 -5.91 4.60
CA ILE A 26 10.07 -4.56 5.13
C ILE A 26 11.41 -3.88 5.44
N ILE A 27 12.29 -4.53 6.20
CA ILE A 27 13.62 -3.99 6.55
C ILE A 27 14.44 -3.71 5.30
N TYR A 28 14.48 -4.66 4.37
CA TYR A 28 15.16 -4.51 3.08
C TYR A 28 14.61 -3.33 2.28
N GLY A 29 13.29 -3.15 2.24
CA GLY A 29 12.65 -2.03 1.54
C GLY A 29 13.00 -0.67 2.15
N TYR A 30 13.11 -0.57 3.47
CA TYR A 30 13.59 0.64 4.14
C TYR A 30 15.07 0.91 3.86
N LEU A 31 15.92 -0.12 3.91
CA LEU A 31 17.35 0.02 3.60
C LEU A 31 17.57 0.45 2.15
N CYS A 32 16.85 -0.12 1.19
CA CYS A 32 16.96 0.25 -0.21
C CYS A 32 16.59 1.71 -0.45
N ARG A 33 15.51 2.21 0.19
CA ARG A 33 15.16 3.64 0.14
C ARG A 33 16.24 4.52 0.75
N SER A 34 16.78 4.12 1.91
CA SER A 34 17.85 4.88 2.58
C SER A 34 19.14 4.94 1.76
N LEU A 35 19.44 3.89 0.99
CA LEU A 35 20.63 3.78 0.14
C LEU A 35 20.39 4.21 -1.31
N ARG A 36 19.16 4.63 -1.65
CA ARG A 36 18.72 4.97 -3.01
C ARG A 36 19.00 3.87 -4.04
N LEU A 37 18.87 2.60 -3.64
CA LEU A 37 19.04 1.45 -4.51
C LEU A 37 17.78 1.23 -5.35
N TYR A 38 17.95 1.18 -6.68
CA TYR A 38 16.85 0.99 -7.65
C TYR A 38 16.22 -0.41 -7.61
N PHE A 39 16.84 -1.38 -6.92
CA PHE A 39 16.46 -2.78 -7.03
C PHE A 39 15.40 -3.18 -5.98
N PHE A 40 14.19 -3.50 -6.45
CA PHE A 40 13.12 -4.14 -5.70
C PHE A 40 12.48 -3.26 -4.60
N TRP A 41 12.10 -2.03 -4.94
CA TRP A 41 11.47 -1.06 -4.03
C TRP A 41 10.05 -1.47 -3.57
N GLU A 42 9.35 -2.28 -4.35
CA GLU A 42 8.03 -2.86 -4.03
C GLU A 42 8.10 -3.82 -2.83
N SER A 43 9.31 -4.24 -2.43
CA SER A 43 9.52 -5.16 -1.30
C SER A 43 8.85 -4.69 -0.02
N ARG A 44 8.72 -3.38 0.20
CA ARG A 44 8.04 -2.85 1.39
C ARG A 44 6.55 -3.20 1.39
N ALA A 45 5.85 -2.98 0.27
CA ALA A 45 4.43 -3.27 0.16
C ALA A 45 4.18 -4.78 0.24
N ILE A 46 4.92 -5.56 -0.57
CA ILE A 46 4.86 -7.03 -0.56
C ILE A 46 5.21 -7.59 0.83
N GLY A 47 6.19 -6.98 1.51
CA GLY A 47 6.59 -7.34 2.86
C GLY A 47 5.47 -7.15 3.88
N TRP A 48 4.71 -6.05 3.79
CA TRP A 48 3.53 -5.83 4.62
C TRP A 48 2.43 -6.85 4.35
N ASP A 49 2.18 -7.21 3.09
CA ASP A 49 1.18 -8.23 2.75
C ASP A 49 1.54 -9.59 3.35
N PHE A 50 2.80 -10.02 3.20
CA PHE A 50 3.30 -11.27 3.79
C PHE A 50 3.29 -11.23 5.32
N PHE A 51 3.60 -10.08 5.91
CA PHE A 51 3.57 -9.90 7.35
C PHE A 51 2.13 -10.00 7.89
N CYS A 52 1.16 -9.35 7.25
CA CYS A 52 -0.26 -9.43 7.57
C CYS A 52 -0.79 -10.86 7.42
N MET A 53 -0.47 -11.57 6.33
CA MET A 53 -0.80 -12.98 6.16
C MET A 53 -0.18 -13.84 7.28
N GLY A 54 1.08 -13.59 7.63
CA GLY A 54 1.76 -14.23 8.75
C GLY A 54 1.05 -14.01 10.09
N ILE A 55 0.54 -12.80 10.34
CA ILE A 55 -0.26 -12.49 11.54
C ILE A 55 -1.59 -13.24 11.53
N ILE A 56 -2.30 -13.29 10.40
CA ILE A 56 -3.57 -14.05 10.29
C ILE A 56 -3.32 -15.53 10.62
N MET A 57 -2.24 -16.11 10.09
CA MET A 57 -1.85 -17.49 10.39
C MET A 57 -1.46 -17.69 11.85
N LEU A 58 -0.74 -16.74 12.45
CA LEU A 58 -0.42 -16.73 13.88
C LEU A 58 -1.68 -16.71 14.74
N LEU A 59 -2.64 -15.83 14.43
CA LEU A 59 -3.91 -15.74 15.16
C LEU A 59 -4.73 -17.04 14.99
N THR A 60 -4.71 -17.64 13.80
CA THR A 60 -5.37 -18.92 13.52
C THR A 60 -4.76 -20.06 14.34
N ASP A 61 -3.43 -20.13 14.42
CA ASP A 61 -2.70 -21.09 15.26
C ASP A 61 -3.08 -20.88 16.75
N LEU A 62 -3.19 -19.63 17.20
CA LEU A 62 -3.60 -19.30 18.57
C LEU A 62 -5.05 -19.71 18.88
N ILE A 63 -5.98 -19.49 17.94
CA ILE A 63 -7.37 -19.94 18.06
C ILE A 63 -7.42 -21.46 18.24
N ARG A 64 -6.68 -22.21 17.41
CA ARG A 64 -6.62 -23.68 17.49
C ARG A 64 -6.12 -24.12 18.86
N VAL A 65 -5.06 -23.51 19.39
CA VAL A 65 -4.53 -23.86 20.72
C VAL A 65 -5.51 -23.49 21.85
N LYS A 66 -6.13 -22.31 21.81
CA LYS A 66 -7.07 -21.86 22.84
C LYS A 66 -8.37 -22.65 22.83
N SER A 67 -8.84 -23.07 21.65
CA SER A 67 -10.04 -23.89 21.50
C SER A 67 -9.88 -25.25 22.18
N VAL A 68 -8.70 -25.90 22.05
CA VAL A 68 -8.39 -27.14 22.76
C VAL A 68 -8.36 -26.93 24.28
N LEU A 69 -7.96 -25.74 24.74
CA LEU A 69 -7.92 -25.38 26.17
C LEU A 69 -9.25 -24.81 26.70
N GLN A 70 -10.33 -24.83 25.91
CA GLN A 70 -11.64 -24.24 26.24
C GLN A 70 -11.55 -22.76 26.68
N LYS A 71 -10.60 -22.00 26.13
CA LYS A 71 -10.43 -20.57 26.41
C LYS A 71 -11.14 -19.70 25.38
N HIS A 72 -11.51 -18.48 25.77
CA HIS A 72 -12.09 -17.49 24.87
C HIS A 72 -11.15 -17.14 23.71
N THR A 73 -11.67 -17.23 22.48
CA THR A 73 -10.99 -16.97 21.19
C THR A 73 -11.53 -15.74 20.46
N LEU A 74 -12.46 -15.02 21.08
CA LEU A 74 -13.10 -13.84 20.50
C LEU A 74 -12.10 -12.77 20.03
N PRO A 75 -11.07 -12.36 20.81
CA PRO A 75 -10.18 -11.29 20.38
C PRO A 75 -9.33 -11.68 19.16
N GLU A 76 -8.91 -12.95 19.04
CA GLU A 76 -8.18 -13.40 17.85
C GLU A 76 -9.06 -13.38 16.60
N LYS A 77 -10.33 -13.77 16.71
CA LYS A 77 -11.29 -13.72 15.58
C LYS A 77 -11.54 -12.29 15.12
N ILE A 78 -11.72 -11.37 16.06
CA ILE A 78 -11.85 -9.92 15.77
C ILE A 78 -10.59 -9.42 15.07
N GLY A 79 -9.40 -9.77 15.57
CA GLY A 79 -8.13 -9.39 14.95
C GLY A 79 -8.00 -9.88 13.50
N ILE A 80 -8.35 -11.14 13.22
CA ILE A 80 -8.37 -11.68 11.85
C ILE A 80 -9.36 -10.89 10.99
N GLY A 81 -10.56 -10.62 11.50
CA GLY A 81 -11.59 -9.85 10.79
C GLY A 81 -11.09 -8.45 10.40
N ILE A 82 -10.47 -7.72 11.32
CA ILE A 82 -9.91 -6.39 11.07
C ILE A 82 -8.80 -6.44 10.02
N ILE A 83 -7.82 -7.34 10.16
CA ILE A 83 -6.70 -7.43 9.20
C ILE A 83 -7.22 -7.82 7.81
N SER A 84 -8.16 -8.76 7.74
CA SER A 84 -8.76 -9.20 6.48
C SER A 84 -9.54 -8.07 5.81
N PHE A 85 -10.27 -7.27 6.59
CA PHE A 85 -10.98 -6.10 6.08
C PHE A 85 -10.03 -5.04 5.53
N ILE A 86 -8.91 -4.76 6.22
CA ILE A 86 -7.89 -3.82 5.75
C ILE A 86 -7.30 -4.29 4.41
N LEU A 87 -6.90 -5.57 4.32
CA LEU A 87 -6.34 -6.15 3.08
C LEU A 87 -7.37 -6.11 1.94
N LEU A 88 -8.64 -6.38 2.23
CA LEU A 88 -9.71 -6.31 1.25
C LEU A 88 -9.92 -4.87 0.75
N ALA A 89 -10.00 -3.89 1.66
CA ALA A 89 -10.12 -2.49 1.29
C ALA A 89 -8.93 -2.04 0.42
N GLN A 90 -7.70 -2.40 0.80
CA GLN A 90 -6.50 -2.11 0.04
C GLN A 90 -6.55 -2.74 -1.37
N ALA A 91 -6.99 -4.00 -1.49
CA ALA A 91 -7.14 -4.66 -2.79
C ALA A 91 -8.20 -3.97 -3.66
N ILE A 92 -9.32 -3.55 -3.08
CA ILE A 92 -10.36 -2.78 -3.79
C ILE A 92 -9.79 -1.46 -4.29
N PHE A 93 -9.05 -0.71 -3.46
CA PHE A 93 -8.41 0.53 -3.90
C PHE A 93 -7.41 0.30 -5.03
N LEU A 94 -6.57 -0.73 -4.93
CA LEU A 94 -5.58 -1.03 -5.97
C LEU A 94 -6.22 -1.39 -7.32
N VAL A 95 -7.39 -2.04 -7.29
CA VAL A 95 -8.14 -2.39 -8.50
C VAL A 95 -8.93 -1.19 -9.05
N LEU A 96 -9.57 -0.39 -8.21
CA LEU A 96 -10.47 0.67 -8.68
C LEU A 96 -9.74 1.97 -9.05
N LEU A 97 -8.67 2.33 -8.34
CA LEU A 97 -7.98 3.61 -8.50
C LEU A 97 -7.45 3.84 -9.94
N PRO A 98 -6.87 2.84 -10.64
CA PRO A 98 -6.45 2.98 -12.03
C PRO A 98 -7.55 3.37 -13.02
N PHE A 99 -8.81 3.14 -12.68
CA PHE A 99 -9.96 3.46 -13.53
C PHE A 99 -10.58 4.84 -13.24
N THR A 100 -9.99 5.61 -12.33
CA THR A 100 -10.49 6.95 -11.99
C THR A 100 -9.94 8.01 -12.95
N ASP A 101 -10.76 8.97 -13.34
CA ASP A 101 -10.35 10.08 -14.22
C ASP A 101 -9.18 10.87 -13.63
N ALA A 102 -9.16 11.03 -12.31
CA ALA A 102 -8.09 11.67 -11.56
C ALA A 102 -6.74 10.96 -11.78
N TYR A 103 -6.72 9.63 -11.73
CA TYR A 103 -5.50 8.85 -11.99
C TYR A 103 -5.07 8.89 -13.45
N ILE A 104 -6.02 8.80 -14.38
CA ILE A 104 -5.72 8.87 -15.82
C ILE A 104 -5.09 10.23 -16.14
N THR A 105 -5.69 11.32 -15.64
CA THR A 105 -5.16 12.68 -15.82
C THR A 105 -3.75 12.82 -15.24
N ALA A 106 -3.53 12.30 -14.03
CA ALA A 106 -2.21 12.33 -13.40
C ALA A 106 -1.18 11.53 -14.21
N ARG A 107 -1.52 10.33 -14.66
CA ARG A 107 -0.66 9.46 -15.46
C ARG A 107 -0.28 10.10 -16.79
N ASP A 108 -1.23 10.74 -17.45
CA ASP A 108 -1.02 11.34 -18.77
C ASP A 108 -0.19 12.64 -18.67
N TYR A 109 -0.28 13.36 -17.54
CA TYR A 109 0.53 14.56 -17.27
C TYR A 109 2.01 14.27 -16.97
N LEU A 110 2.31 13.14 -16.31
CA LEU A 110 3.65 12.88 -15.77
C LEU A 110 4.78 12.85 -16.81
N PRO A 111 4.62 12.22 -18.00
CA PRO A 111 5.63 12.26 -19.04
C PRO A 111 5.89 13.65 -19.62
N GLU A 112 4.96 14.59 -19.44
CA GLU A 112 5.08 15.96 -19.95
C GLU A 112 5.83 16.89 -18.99
N SER A 113 6.08 16.46 -17.74
CA SER A 113 6.77 17.26 -16.73
C SER A 113 8.29 17.26 -16.97
N PRO A 114 8.90 18.41 -17.35
CA PRO A 114 10.33 18.47 -17.62
C PRO A 114 11.16 18.26 -16.34
N GLU A 115 10.69 18.81 -15.22
CA GLU A 115 11.36 18.70 -13.91
C GLU A 115 11.48 17.24 -13.47
N LEU A 116 10.40 16.47 -13.64
CA LEU A 116 10.41 15.05 -13.32
C LEU A 116 11.30 14.26 -14.29
N CYS A 117 11.25 14.55 -15.59
CA CYS A 117 12.08 13.88 -16.58
C CYS A 117 13.58 14.18 -16.39
N GLU A 118 13.94 15.40 -15.97
CA GLU A 118 15.33 15.73 -15.59
C GLU A 118 15.79 14.85 -14.41
N GLU A 119 14.92 14.69 -13.42
CA GLU A 119 15.18 13.95 -12.20
C GLU A 119 15.29 12.43 -12.41
N VAL A 120 14.24 11.79 -12.96
CA VAL A 120 14.15 10.33 -13.08
C VAL A 120 14.61 9.79 -14.44
N GLY A 121 14.74 10.64 -15.46
CA GLY A 121 14.94 10.23 -16.86
C GLY A 121 13.63 9.85 -17.55
N ASP A 122 13.70 9.19 -18.71
CA ASP A 122 12.51 8.77 -19.44
C ASP A 122 11.68 7.80 -18.58
N ILE A 123 10.40 8.13 -18.40
CA ILE A 123 9.51 7.40 -17.50
C ILE A 123 9.09 6.07 -18.15
N SER A 124 9.46 4.97 -17.50
CA SER A 124 9.19 3.61 -17.98
C SER A 124 7.93 2.99 -17.39
N SER A 125 7.60 3.33 -16.14
CA SER A 125 6.42 2.78 -15.44
C SER A 125 6.01 3.62 -14.24
N PHE A 126 4.74 3.46 -13.85
CA PHE A 126 4.14 4.05 -12.66
C PHE A 126 3.66 2.94 -11.74
N SER A 127 3.91 3.07 -10.44
CA SER A 127 3.30 2.21 -9.42
C SER A 127 2.50 3.05 -8.45
N LEU A 128 1.27 2.64 -8.19
CA LEU A 128 0.43 3.28 -7.18
C LEU A 128 0.94 2.97 -5.78
N MET A 129 1.07 4.00 -4.94
CA MET A 129 1.15 3.80 -3.50
C MET A 129 -0.27 3.89 -2.94
N PRO A 130 -0.68 2.99 -2.03
CA PRO A 130 -1.95 3.10 -1.32
C PRO A 130 -1.85 4.20 -0.25
N ALA A 131 -1.58 5.43 -0.68
CA ALA A 131 -1.45 6.62 0.14
C ALA A 131 -2.04 7.81 -0.62
N GLY A 132 -2.63 8.74 0.12
CA GLY A 132 -3.36 9.88 -0.43
C GLY A 132 -4.84 9.88 -0.06
N GLY A 133 -5.61 10.70 -0.74
CA GLY A 133 -7.04 10.86 -0.46
C GLY A 133 -7.74 11.49 -1.64
N ILE A 134 -8.96 11.02 -1.92
CA ILE A 134 -9.84 11.56 -2.94
C ILE A 134 -11.05 12.14 -2.22
N GLN A 135 -11.26 13.43 -2.35
CA GLN A 135 -12.46 14.11 -1.88
C GLN A 135 -13.27 14.56 -3.09
N GLN A 136 -14.48 14.02 -3.24
CA GLN A 136 -15.43 14.43 -4.27
C GLN A 136 -16.70 14.95 -3.60
N THR A 137 -17.18 16.08 -4.11
CA THR A 137 -18.44 16.70 -3.72
C THR A 137 -19.31 16.81 -4.97
N ALA A 138 -20.56 16.38 -4.85
CA ALA A 138 -21.55 16.48 -5.91
C ALA A 138 -22.67 17.42 -5.43
N ASP A 139 -22.96 18.44 -6.23
CA ASP A 139 -24.09 19.34 -6.00
C ASP A 139 -24.93 19.51 -7.28
N SER A 140 -25.93 20.39 -7.24
CA SER A 140 -26.80 20.65 -8.39
C SER A 140 -26.09 21.32 -9.58
N SER A 141 -24.87 21.83 -9.38
CA SER A 141 -24.02 22.45 -10.41
C SER A 141 -23.00 21.49 -11.02
N GLY A 142 -22.73 20.34 -10.39
CA GLY A 142 -21.89 19.29 -10.96
C GLY A 142 -21.10 18.49 -9.93
N GLN A 143 -20.07 17.79 -10.39
CA GLN A 143 -19.13 17.06 -9.54
C GLN A 143 -17.79 17.80 -9.54
N TYR A 144 -17.33 18.18 -8.36
CA TYR A 144 -16.03 18.82 -8.13
C TYR A 144 -15.30 18.10 -7.00
N GLY A 145 -14.00 18.30 -6.88
CA GLY A 145 -13.22 17.58 -5.88
C GLY A 145 -11.73 17.72 -6.05
N ASN A 146 -11.00 17.28 -5.03
CA ASN A 146 -9.55 17.27 -5.02
C ASN A 146 -9.07 15.85 -4.70
N ALA A 147 -7.97 15.44 -5.32
CA ALA A 147 -7.32 14.19 -5.02
C ALA A 147 -5.81 14.40 -4.87
N ALA A 148 -5.25 13.78 -3.84
CA ALA A 148 -3.82 13.59 -3.69
C ALA A 148 -3.52 12.12 -4.02
N ILE A 149 -2.72 11.90 -5.07
CA ILE A 149 -2.37 10.56 -5.55
C ILE A 149 -0.88 10.38 -5.38
N SER A 150 -0.49 9.51 -4.44
CA SER A 150 0.92 9.16 -4.25
C SER A 150 1.33 8.04 -5.23
N LEU A 151 2.37 8.32 -6.01
CA LEU A 151 2.89 7.45 -7.06
C LEU A 151 4.38 7.22 -6.88
N ILE A 152 4.84 6.05 -7.28
CA ILE A 152 6.25 5.79 -7.52
C ILE A 152 6.45 5.87 -9.02
N VAL A 153 7.22 6.87 -9.46
CA VAL A 153 7.59 7.05 -10.85
C VAL A 153 8.94 6.39 -11.07
N LYS A 154 9.02 5.51 -12.06
CA LYS A 154 10.25 4.82 -12.43
C LYS A 154 10.75 5.35 -13.76
N GLY A 155 11.85 6.08 -13.72
CA GLY A 155 12.58 6.46 -14.93
C GLY A 155 13.83 5.61 -15.16
N GLU A 156 14.55 5.93 -16.22
CA GLU A 156 15.82 5.27 -16.58
C GLU A 156 16.93 5.49 -15.55
N LYS A 157 17.01 6.67 -14.94
CA LYS A 157 18.09 7.05 -14.02
C LYS A 157 17.81 6.56 -12.59
N LYS A 158 16.59 6.80 -12.11
CA LYS A 158 16.16 6.47 -10.74
C LYS A 158 14.64 6.41 -10.64
N PHE A 159 14.15 6.08 -9.44
CA PHE A 159 12.75 6.22 -9.09
C PHE A 159 12.55 7.43 -8.16
N ALA A 160 11.34 7.98 -8.17
CA ALA A 160 10.91 9.04 -7.25
C ALA A 160 9.55 8.66 -6.65
N ASP A 161 9.41 8.85 -5.34
CA ASP A 161 8.12 8.80 -4.65
C ASP A 161 7.55 10.23 -4.74
N ILE A 162 6.47 10.42 -5.51
CA ILE A 162 5.83 11.73 -5.72
C ILE A 162 4.38 11.71 -5.25
N THR A 163 3.83 12.87 -4.94
CA THR A 163 2.41 13.07 -4.70
C THR A 163 1.86 14.10 -5.66
N ILE A 164 0.91 13.69 -6.49
CA ILE A 164 0.28 14.57 -7.47
C ILE A 164 -1.05 15.04 -6.92
N PHE A 165 -1.24 16.36 -6.96
CA PHE A 165 -2.50 16.99 -6.60
C PHE A 165 -3.30 17.25 -7.87
N VAL A 166 -4.50 16.69 -7.93
CA VAL A 166 -5.44 16.94 -9.02
C VAL A 166 -6.73 17.51 -8.48
N ALA A 167 -7.28 18.49 -9.17
CA ALA A 167 -8.52 19.16 -8.80
C ALA A 167 -9.48 19.19 -9.99
N LYS A 168 -10.78 19.06 -9.68
CA LYS A 168 -11.87 19.34 -10.61
C LYS A 168 -12.67 20.48 -10.03
N TYR A 169 -12.64 21.62 -10.72
CA TYR A 169 -13.36 22.84 -10.32
C TYR A 169 -14.83 22.78 -10.78
N PRO A 170 -15.75 23.51 -10.10
CA PRO A 170 -17.16 23.59 -10.49
C PRO A 170 -17.37 24.02 -11.94
N ASP A 171 -16.51 24.93 -12.43
CA ASP A 171 -16.59 25.51 -13.77
C ASP A 171 -15.87 24.65 -14.84
N SER A 172 -15.28 23.51 -14.46
CA SER A 172 -14.48 22.64 -15.33
C SER A 172 -15.06 21.23 -15.38
N THR A 173 -15.26 20.72 -16.59
CA THR A 173 -15.71 19.33 -16.80
C THR A 173 -14.58 18.32 -16.60
N ALA A 174 -13.32 18.74 -16.75
CA ALA A 174 -12.14 17.90 -16.65
C ALA A 174 -11.35 18.14 -15.34
N TRP A 175 -10.70 17.08 -14.87
CA TRP A 175 -9.67 17.14 -13.82
C TRP A 175 -8.43 17.85 -14.37
N LYS A 176 -7.74 18.58 -13.50
CA LYS A 176 -6.48 19.28 -13.82
C LYS A 176 -5.45 18.99 -12.74
N VAL A 177 -4.18 18.97 -13.13
CA VAL A 177 -3.06 18.85 -12.20
C VAL A 177 -2.76 20.24 -11.62
N GLU A 178 -2.76 20.34 -10.30
CA GLU A 178 -2.46 21.56 -9.55
C GLU A 178 -1.00 21.64 -9.12
N GLY A 179 -0.35 20.48 -8.92
CA GLY A 179 1.05 20.42 -8.50
C GLY A 179 1.56 19.00 -8.28
N ILE A 180 2.89 18.91 -8.10
CA ILE A 180 3.62 17.69 -7.76
C ILE A 180 4.51 18.01 -6.55
N ASP A 181 4.43 17.19 -5.51
CA ASP A 181 5.35 17.16 -4.37
C ASP A 181 6.23 15.91 -4.37
#